data_AF-A0A3G8H6K3-F1
#
_entry.id   AF-A0A3G8H6K3-F1
#
_cell.length_a   1.000
_cell.length_b   1.000
_cell.length_c   1.000
_cell.angle_alpha   90.00
_cell.angle_beta   90.00
_cell.angle_gamma   90.00
#
_symmetry.space_group_name_H-M   'P 1'
#
loop_
_entity.id
_entity.type
_entity.pdbx_description
1 polymer ?
#
loop_
_entity_poly.entity_id
_entity_poly.type
_entity_poly.pdbx_seq_one_letter_code
_entity_poly.pdbx_strand_id
1 'polypeptide(L)'
;MSLPPCFADRREAGQYLGRRLAELGYARPASGDAPLVLALPRGGVPVAHEVALALHGTLDILLVRKIGAPGYPELALGAVVEGDASGHGPHTVINEDPWARRAVESGAFDAERGRQLGEICRRQQRYRQGRPVVAMAGRCVIVVDDGVATGATMRAALDAARAAGAARIVAAVPVGSSEGLDKLREVADEVVCLNTPASFGAVGAFYLDFSQTSDDEAMALLRAAACASVLPPVATRPRGEPAFRAGPLAP
;
A
#
# COMPACT_ATOMS: atom_id res chain seq x y z
N MET A 1 2.08 -21.56 5.61
CA MET A 1 2.84 -21.62 4.34
C MET A 1 4.33 -21.60 4.63
N SER A 2 5.17 -22.36 3.92
CA SER A 2 6.63 -22.23 4.01
C SER A 2 7.06 -20.99 3.22
N LEU A 3 7.84 -20.10 3.85
CA LEU A 3 8.35 -18.89 3.19
C LEU A 3 9.72 -19.17 2.57
N PRO A 4 10.00 -18.64 1.37
CA PRO A 4 11.33 -18.73 0.80
C PRO A 4 12.30 -17.79 1.55
N PRO A 5 13.59 -18.12 1.61
CA PRO A 5 14.60 -17.25 2.21
C PRO A 5 14.81 -15.95 1.41
N CYS A 6 14.50 -15.98 0.11
CA CYS A 6 14.60 -14.88 -0.84
C CYS A 6 13.47 -15.03 -1.88
N PHE A 7 12.90 -13.92 -2.35
CA PHE A 7 11.87 -13.93 -3.39
C PHE A 7 12.50 -13.84 -4.78
N ALA A 8 11.90 -14.44 -5.80
CA ALA A 8 12.34 -14.33 -7.18
C ALA A 8 12.29 -12.87 -7.66
N ASP A 9 11.17 -12.19 -7.40
CA ASP A 9 10.93 -10.79 -7.75
C ASP A 9 9.87 -10.18 -6.83
N ARG A 10 9.51 -8.91 -7.05
CA ARG A 10 8.45 -8.22 -6.31
C ARG A 10 7.08 -8.87 -6.48
N ARG A 11 6.82 -9.50 -7.61
CA ARG A 11 5.54 -10.14 -7.90
C ARG A 11 5.36 -11.38 -7.04
N GLU A 12 6.37 -12.24 -6.98
CA GLU A 12 6.36 -13.41 -6.09
C GLU A 12 6.17 -12.99 -4.63
N ALA A 13 6.94 -11.99 -4.18
CA ALA A 13 6.80 -11.45 -2.83
C ALA A 13 5.36 -10.96 -2.53
N GLY A 14 4.74 -10.27 -3.48
CA GLY A 14 3.34 -9.86 -3.40
C GLY A 14 2.34 -11.01 -3.33
N GLN A 15 2.60 -12.11 -4.04
CA GLN A 15 1.76 -13.32 -3.98
C GLN A 15 1.80 -13.99 -2.60
N TYR A 16 3.01 -14.11 -2.03
CA TYR A 16 3.15 -14.64 -0.67
C TYR A 16 2.47 -13.72 0.36
N LEU A 17 2.65 -12.40 0.21
CA LEU A 17 2.07 -11.41 1.13
C LEU A 17 0.54 -11.38 1.04
N GLY A 18 -0.01 -11.41 -0.17
CA GLY A 18 -1.45 -11.46 -0.43
C GLY A 18 -2.10 -12.71 0.16
N ARG A 19 -1.48 -13.89 -0.02
CA ARG A 19 -1.94 -15.14 0.61
C ARG A 19 -1.93 -15.04 2.12
N ARG A 20 -0.85 -14.48 2.71
CA ARG A 20 -0.75 -14.32 4.16
C ARG A 20 -1.86 -13.41 4.71
N LEU A 21 -2.13 -12.29 4.04
CA LEU A 21 -3.22 -11.39 4.42
C LEU A 21 -4.60 -12.06 4.26
N ALA A 22 -4.79 -12.88 3.22
CA ALA A 22 -6.02 -13.65 3.05
C ALA A 22 -6.22 -14.67 4.18
N GLU A 23 -5.17 -15.39 4.58
CA GLU A 23 -5.18 -16.30 5.74
C GLU A 23 -5.52 -15.60 7.06
N LEU A 24 -5.10 -14.34 7.21
CA LEU A 24 -5.41 -13.49 8.36
C LEU A 24 -6.85 -12.92 8.32
N GLY A 25 -7.61 -13.18 7.25
CA GLY A 25 -9.02 -12.81 7.13
C GLY A 25 -9.27 -11.48 6.41
N TYR A 26 -8.26 -10.82 5.85
CA TYR A 26 -8.44 -9.53 5.16
C TYR A 26 -9.20 -9.63 3.83
N ALA A 27 -9.37 -10.82 3.27
CA ALA A 27 -10.13 -11.05 2.04
C ALA A 27 -11.66 -11.06 2.24
N ARG A 28 -12.14 -11.11 3.49
CA ARG A 28 -13.56 -11.17 3.83
C ARG A 28 -13.90 -10.11 4.88
N PRO A 29 -14.21 -8.87 4.48
CA PRO A 29 -14.71 -7.89 5.44
C PRO A 29 -16.00 -8.43 6.07
N ALA A 30 -16.06 -8.48 7.41
CA ALA A 30 -17.25 -8.92 8.15
C ALA A 30 -18.47 -8.02 7.90
N SER A 31 -18.22 -6.77 7.49
CA SER A 31 -19.17 -5.77 7.02
C SER A 31 -18.38 -4.62 6.40
N GLY A 32 -18.79 -4.10 5.23
CA GLY A 32 -18.17 -2.91 4.60
C GLY A 32 -17.55 -3.17 3.23
N ASP A 33 -16.87 -2.13 2.72
CA ASP A 33 -16.20 -2.16 1.42
C ASP A 33 -15.00 -3.12 1.40
N ALA A 34 -14.62 -3.56 0.20
CA ALA A 34 -13.36 -4.27 -0.02
C ALA A 34 -12.17 -3.48 0.55
N PRO A 35 -11.13 -4.16 1.08
CA PRO A 35 -9.96 -3.48 1.64
C PRO A 35 -9.31 -2.57 0.60
N LEU A 36 -8.87 -1.39 1.04
CA LEU A 36 -8.11 -0.46 0.21
C LEU A 36 -6.63 -0.79 0.35
N VAL A 37 -6.02 -1.29 -0.72
CA VAL A 37 -4.59 -1.60 -0.79
C VAL A 37 -3.87 -0.39 -1.39
N LEU A 38 -3.08 0.30 -0.57
CA LEU A 38 -2.31 1.48 -0.97
C LEU A 38 -0.84 1.11 -1.18
N ALA A 39 -0.39 1.20 -2.42
CA ALA A 39 1.02 1.02 -2.75
C ALA A 39 1.83 2.29 -2.45
N LEU A 40 3.04 2.12 -1.92
CA LEU A 40 4.06 3.18 -1.88
C LEU A 40 4.91 3.12 -3.16
N PRO A 41 4.82 4.11 -4.07
CA PRO A 41 5.56 4.03 -5.32
C PRO A 41 7.07 4.25 -5.13
N ARG A 42 7.92 3.53 -5.87
CA ARG A 42 7.58 2.72 -7.06
C ARG A 42 7.53 1.22 -6.77
N GLY A 43 8.49 0.73 -6.00
CA GLY A 43 8.69 -0.70 -5.74
C GLY A 43 7.51 -1.37 -5.04
N GLY A 44 6.73 -0.64 -4.24
CA GLY A 44 5.53 -1.18 -3.61
C GLY A 44 4.42 -1.56 -4.59
N VAL A 45 4.38 -0.99 -5.81
CA VAL A 45 3.23 -1.18 -6.74
C VAL A 45 3.10 -2.62 -7.24
N PRO A 46 4.16 -3.30 -7.74
CA PRO A 46 4.07 -4.72 -8.11
C PRO A 46 3.65 -5.64 -6.95
N VAL A 47 4.12 -5.36 -5.73
CA VAL A 47 3.74 -6.13 -4.53
C VAL A 47 2.27 -5.93 -4.20
N ALA A 48 1.85 -4.65 -4.12
CA ALA A 48 0.49 -4.25 -3.80
C ALA A 48 -0.53 -4.76 -4.82
N HIS A 49 -0.15 -4.82 -6.10
CA HIS A 49 -1.00 -5.37 -7.16
C HIS A 49 -1.40 -6.83 -6.88
N GLU A 50 -0.43 -7.68 -6.55
CA GLU A 50 -0.71 -9.09 -6.24
C GLU A 50 -1.46 -9.23 -4.90
N VAL A 51 -1.20 -8.35 -3.92
CA VAL A 51 -1.99 -8.29 -2.67
C VAL A 51 -3.45 -7.94 -2.97
N ALA A 52 -3.71 -6.92 -3.77
CA ALA A 52 -5.07 -6.52 -4.13
C ALA A 52 -5.82 -7.63 -4.87
N LEU A 53 -5.14 -8.36 -5.78
CA LEU A 53 -5.72 -9.53 -6.44
C LEU A 53 -6.10 -10.63 -5.45
N ALA A 54 -5.21 -10.96 -4.50
CA ALA A 54 -5.45 -12.01 -3.51
C ALA A 54 -6.59 -11.68 -2.54
N LEU A 55 -6.79 -10.39 -2.25
CA LEU A 55 -7.80 -9.91 -1.31
C LEU A 55 -9.11 -9.48 -1.98
N HIS A 56 -9.18 -9.49 -3.32
CA HIS A 56 -10.22 -8.82 -4.09
C HIS A 56 -10.40 -7.34 -3.66
N GLY A 57 -9.28 -6.69 -3.31
CA GLY A 57 -9.23 -5.33 -2.78
C GLY A 57 -9.18 -4.26 -3.86
N THR A 58 -9.44 -3.01 -3.47
CA THR A 58 -9.20 -1.85 -4.34
C THR A 58 -7.72 -1.50 -4.31
N LEU A 59 -7.01 -1.58 -5.43
CA LEU A 59 -5.64 -1.07 -5.54
C LEU A 59 -5.65 0.42 -5.83
N ASP A 60 -4.91 1.18 -5.04
CA ASP A 60 -4.54 2.56 -5.33
C ASP A 60 -3.10 2.84 -4.85
N ILE A 61 -2.59 4.04 -5.09
CA ILE A 61 -1.31 4.51 -4.56
C ILE A 61 -1.53 5.51 -3.43
N LEU A 62 -0.49 5.68 -2.62
CA LEU A 62 -0.38 6.82 -1.70
C LEU A 62 0.96 7.51 -1.93
N LEU A 63 0.91 8.72 -2.46
CA LEU A 63 2.07 9.58 -2.61
C LEU A 63 2.29 10.37 -1.32
N VAL A 64 3.38 10.05 -0.64
CA VAL A 64 3.82 10.72 0.59
C VAL A 64 5.30 11.08 0.51
N ARG A 65 5.68 12.23 1.09
CA ARG A 65 7.06 12.69 1.20
C ARG A 65 7.32 13.21 2.60
N LYS A 66 8.34 12.70 3.29
CA LYS A 66 8.75 13.25 4.59
C LYS A 66 9.29 14.66 4.44
N ILE A 67 9.03 15.49 5.43
CA ILE A 67 9.71 16.76 5.66
C ILE A 67 10.78 16.49 6.72
N GLY A 68 12.04 16.42 6.30
CA GLY A 68 13.17 16.16 7.19
C GLY A 68 13.59 17.42 7.96
N ALA A 69 14.24 17.23 9.11
CA ALA A 69 14.85 18.32 9.83
C ALA A 69 16.06 18.90 9.08
N PRO A 70 16.32 20.21 9.18
CA PRO A 70 17.51 20.82 8.58
C PRO A 70 18.79 20.12 9.07
N GLY A 71 19.60 19.61 8.13
CA GLY A 71 20.82 18.85 8.44
C GLY A 71 20.61 17.40 8.90
N TYR A 72 19.35 17.00 9.17
CA TYR A 72 19.00 15.65 9.63
C TYR A 72 17.79 15.11 8.84
N PRO A 73 17.97 14.74 7.55
CA PRO A 73 16.86 14.31 6.68
C PRO A 73 16.14 13.04 7.17
N GLU A 74 16.78 12.25 8.03
CA GLU A 74 16.18 11.08 8.64
C GLU A 74 15.19 11.41 9.76
N LEU A 75 15.40 12.53 10.47
CA LEU A 75 14.46 13.03 11.48
C LEU A 75 13.25 13.67 10.78
N ALA A 76 12.13 12.95 10.73
CA ALA A 76 10.90 13.44 10.13
C ALA A 76 10.22 14.44 11.08
N LEU A 77 10.03 15.67 10.61
CA LEU A 77 9.26 16.72 11.29
C LEU A 77 7.78 16.72 10.87
N GLY A 78 7.48 16.04 9.78
CA GLY A 78 6.15 15.94 9.19
C GLY A 78 6.21 15.25 7.84
N ALA A 79 5.13 15.33 7.10
CA ALA A 79 5.02 14.78 5.75
C ALA A 79 4.11 15.63 4.87
N VAL A 80 4.42 15.68 3.59
CA VAL A 80 3.52 16.13 2.54
C VAL A 80 2.80 14.91 1.98
N VAL A 81 1.49 15.00 1.93
CA VAL A 81 0.61 14.00 1.33
C VAL A 81 -0.08 14.61 0.12
N GLU A 82 -0.47 13.75 -0.81
CA GLU A 82 -0.95 14.18 -2.14
C GLU A 82 -2.33 14.87 -2.12
N GLY A 83 -3.11 14.68 -1.06
CA GLY A 83 -4.46 15.23 -0.96
C GLY A 83 -5.43 14.16 -0.50
N ASP A 84 -6.71 14.42 -0.70
CA ASP A 84 -7.78 13.51 -0.28
C ASP A 84 -8.87 13.35 -1.35
N ALA A 85 -9.82 12.46 -1.05
CA ALA A 85 -10.95 12.19 -1.94
C ALA A 85 -11.96 13.33 -2.03
N SER A 86 -11.88 14.35 -1.16
CA SER A 86 -12.74 15.53 -1.19
C SER A 86 -12.24 16.59 -2.19
N GLY A 87 -11.11 16.32 -2.86
CA GLY A 87 -10.51 17.23 -3.82
C GLY A 87 -9.57 18.27 -3.20
N HIS A 88 -9.23 18.14 -1.91
CA HIS A 88 -8.16 18.93 -1.34
C HIS A 88 -6.84 18.52 -1.98
N GLY A 89 -6.09 19.51 -2.46
CA GLY A 89 -4.77 19.30 -3.04
C GLY A 89 -3.74 18.84 -1.98
N PRO A 90 -2.46 18.74 -2.39
CA PRO A 90 -1.40 18.35 -1.49
C PRO A 90 -1.38 19.17 -0.21
N HIS A 91 -1.32 18.50 0.93
CA HIS A 91 -1.32 19.15 2.24
C HIS A 91 -0.22 18.56 3.12
N THR A 92 0.08 19.27 4.21
CA THR A 92 1.15 18.91 5.13
C THR A 92 0.58 18.44 6.45
N VAL A 93 1.07 17.30 6.91
CA VAL A 93 0.88 16.77 8.27
C VAL A 93 2.15 17.07 9.05
N ILE A 94 2.04 17.75 10.19
CA ILE A 94 3.16 18.10 11.06
C ILE A 94 3.15 17.14 12.24
N ASN A 95 4.31 16.60 12.61
CA ASN A 95 4.41 15.74 13.78
C ASN A 95 4.18 16.55 15.06
N GLU A 96 3.47 15.97 16.03
CA GLU A 96 3.22 16.60 17.32
C GLU A 96 4.42 16.44 18.27
N ASP A 97 5.58 16.98 17.89
CA ASP A 97 6.80 16.91 18.69
C ASP A 97 7.54 18.26 18.81
N PRO A 98 8.38 18.44 19.86
CA PRO A 98 9.07 19.72 20.09
C PRO A 98 10.02 20.14 18.96
N TRP A 99 10.58 19.19 18.21
CA TRP A 99 11.49 19.49 17.10
C TRP A 99 10.73 20.04 15.90
N ALA A 100 9.60 19.42 15.58
CA ALA A 100 8.70 19.91 14.54
C ALA A 100 8.23 21.33 14.84
N ARG A 101 7.79 21.61 16.08
CA ARG A 101 7.38 22.95 16.51
C ARG A 101 8.48 24.00 16.35
N ARG A 102 9.69 23.71 16.84
CA ARG A 102 10.86 24.61 16.70
C ARG A 102 11.22 24.86 15.23
N ALA A 103 11.15 23.83 14.40
CA ALA A 103 11.45 23.97 12.98
C ALA A 103 10.43 24.86 12.25
N VAL A 104 9.15 24.76 12.61
CA VAL A 104 8.08 25.64 12.12
C VAL A 104 8.33 27.08 12.56
N GLU A 105 8.59 27.32 13.85
CA GLU A 105 8.88 28.65 14.40
C GLU A 105 10.10 29.31 13.74
N SER A 106 11.13 28.52 13.40
CA SER A 106 12.34 29.01 12.73
C SER A 106 12.18 29.29 11.23
N GLY A 107 11.07 28.89 10.61
CA GLY A 107 10.85 28.96 9.16
C GLY A 107 11.61 27.92 8.33
N ALA A 108 12.51 27.14 8.92
CA ALA A 108 13.28 26.12 8.20
C ALA A 108 12.41 24.98 7.66
N PHE A 109 11.27 24.71 8.32
CA PHE A 109 10.27 23.74 7.87
C PHE A 109 9.67 24.10 6.50
N ASP A 110 9.39 25.37 6.27
CA ASP A 110 8.66 25.83 5.07
C ASP A 110 9.45 25.66 3.78
N ALA A 111 10.78 25.83 3.85
CA ALA A 111 11.66 25.63 2.70
C ALA A 111 11.70 24.15 2.27
N GLU A 112 11.79 23.22 3.23
CA GLU A 112 11.74 21.79 2.93
C GLU A 112 10.35 21.35 2.48
N ARG A 113 9.29 21.85 3.15
CA ARG A 113 7.89 21.65 2.74
C ARG A 113 7.67 22.02 1.28
N GLY A 114 8.15 23.18 0.84
CA GLY A 114 8.03 23.65 -0.55
C GLY A 114 8.67 22.69 -1.56
N ARG A 115 9.86 22.16 -1.25
CA ARG A 115 10.54 21.16 -2.10
C ARG A 115 9.72 19.87 -2.21
N GLN A 116 9.22 19.37 -1.09
CA GLN A 116 8.46 18.11 -1.07
C GLN A 116 7.07 18.26 -1.71
N LEU A 117 6.42 19.42 -1.57
CA LEU A 117 5.19 19.76 -2.30
C LEU A 117 5.40 19.71 -3.82
N GLY A 118 6.48 20.33 -4.33
CA GLY A 118 6.80 20.28 -5.76
C GLY A 118 6.99 18.86 -6.28
N GLU A 119 7.67 18.01 -5.52
CA GLU A 119 7.86 16.59 -5.84
C GLU A 119 6.53 15.81 -5.87
N ILE A 120 5.66 16.03 -4.88
CA ILE A 120 4.32 15.43 -4.82
C ILE A 120 3.50 15.85 -6.03
N CYS A 121 3.43 17.14 -6.35
CA CYS A 121 2.69 17.65 -7.52
C CYS A 121 3.18 17.00 -8.83
N ARG A 122 4.50 16.89 -9.01
CA ARG A 122 5.09 16.23 -10.19
C ARG A 122 4.68 14.76 -10.27
N ARG A 123 4.74 14.03 -9.15
CA ARG A 123 4.34 12.62 -9.09
C ARG A 123 2.84 12.43 -9.30
N GLN A 124 2.00 13.29 -8.73
CA GLN A 124 0.55 13.25 -8.94
C GLN A 124 0.19 13.37 -10.41
N GLN A 125 0.75 14.37 -11.11
CA GLN A 125 0.51 14.55 -12.54
C GLN A 125 0.84 13.28 -13.34
N ARG A 126 1.94 12.60 -12.97
CA ARG A 126 2.39 11.39 -13.66
C ARG A 126 1.52 10.18 -13.34
N TYR A 127 1.26 9.91 -12.07
CA TYR A 127 0.59 8.68 -11.62
C TYR A 127 -0.93 8.75 -11.65
N ARG A 128 -1.53 9.88 -11.26
CA ARG A 128 -2.99 10.00 -11.16
C ARG A 128 -3.63 10.16 -12.54
N GLN A 129 -3.00 10.88 -13.47
CA GLN A 129 -3.53 11.09 -14.83
C GLN A 129 -5.02 11.55 -14.83
N GLY A 130 -5.40 12.37 -13.85
CA GLY A 130 -6.78 12.83 -13.65
C GLY A 130 -7.68 11.89 -12.83
N ARG A 131 -7.22 10.69 -12.44
CA ARG A 131 -7.94 9.82 -11.50
C ARG A 131 -7.99 10.45 -10.10
N PRO A 132 -9.15 10.47 -9.43
CA PRO A 132 -9.25 10.98 -8.07
C PRO A 132 -8.51 10.08 -7.07
N VAL A 133 -8.17 10.66 -5.91
CA VAL A 133 -7.68 9.91 -4.76
C VAL A 133 -8.84 9.08 -4.18
N VAL A 134 -8.59 7.81 -3.87
CA VAL A 134 -9.61 6.95 -3.26
C VAL A 134 -9.81 7.32 -1.79
N ALA A 135 -11.06 7.42 -1.35
CA ALA A 135 -11.40 7.73 0.04
C ALA A 135 -10.93 6.62 0.98
N MET A 136 -10.25 7.03 2.06
CA MET A 136 -9.76 6.13 3.12
C MET A 136 -10.72 6.07 4.32
N ALA A 137 -11.54 7.11 4.51
CA ALA A 137 -12.42 7.26 5.66
C ALA A 137 -13.33 6.04 5.85
N GLY A 138 -13.34 5.48 7.07
CA GLY A 138 -14.18 4.33 7.42
C GLY A 138 -13.75 2.98 6.86
N ARG A 139 -12.65 2.91 6.09
CA ARG A 139 -12.19 1.66 5.44
C ARG A 139 -11.04 1.00 6.18
N CYS A 140 -10.85 -0.30 5.90
CA CYS A 140 -9.61 -1.00 6.20
C CYS A 140 -8.59 -0.66 5.10
N VAL A 141 -7.51 0.02 5.49
CA VAL A 141 -6.42 0.45 4.62
C VAL A 141 -5.19 -0.43 4.88
N ILE A 142 -4.66 -1.02 3.81
CA ILE A 142 -3.46 -1.85 3.83
C ILE A 142 -2.38 -1.12 3.03
N VAL A 143 -1.40 -0.55 3.72
CA VAL A 143 -0.27 0.15 3.10
C VAL A 143 0.84 -0.87 2.79
N VAL A 144 1.23 -0.96 1.53
CA VAL A 144 2.15 -1.98 1.00
C VAL A 144 3.38 -1.35 0.38
N ASP A 145 4.55 -1.92 0.67
CA ASP A 145 5.83 -1.62 0.01
C ASP A 145 6.63 -2.90 -0.25
N ASP A 146 7.71 -2.82 -1.02
CA ASP A 146 8.59 -3.97 -1.32
C ASP A 146 9.53 -4.33 -0.15
N GLY A 147 9.72 -3.43 0.80
CA GLY A 147 10.31 -3.77 2.07
C GLY A 147 10.53 -2.56 2.97
N VAL A 148 10.90 -2.84 4.23
CA VAL A 148 11.10 -1.80 5.25
C VAL A 148 12.51 -1.87 5.79
N ALA A 149 13.33 -0.88 5.41
CA ALA A 149 14.62 -0.66 6.07
C ALA A 149 14.46 0.18 7.34
N THR A 150 14.17 1.47 7.21
CA THR A 150 13.98 2.38 8.35
C THR A 150 12.51 2.57 8.75
N GLY A 151 11.59 2.26 7.83
CA GLY A 151 10.14 2.44 8.02
C GLY A 151 9.66 3.88 7.85
N ALA A 152 10.55 4.85 7.62
CA ALA A 152 10.19 6.27 7.71
C ALA A 152 9.13 6.71 6.68
N THR A 153 9.23 6.24 5.43
CA THR A 153 8.22 6.54 4.39
C THR A 153 6.88 5.89 4.71
N MET A 154 6.91 4.62 5.13
CA MET A 154 5.69 3.88 5.48
C MET A 154 5.01 4.48 6.71
N ARG A 155 5.77 4.90 7.74
CA ARG A 155 5.23 5.61 8.89
C ARG A 155 4.45 6.87 8.47
N ALA A 156 5.03 7.70 7.61
CA ALA A 156 4.35 8.88 7.10
C ALA A 156 3.05 8.55 6.34
N ALA A 157 3.03 7.44 5.60
CA ALA A 157 1.82 6.96 4.93
C ALA A 157 0.74 6.47 5.91
N LEU A 158 1.14 5.79 6.99
CA LEU A 158 0.22 5.31 8.03
C LEU A 158 -0.38 6.49 8.82
N ASP A 159 0.45 7.48 9.18
CA ASP A 159 0.02 8.72 9.84
C ASP A 159 -0.99 9.48 8.96
N ALA A 160 -0.72 9.58 7.65
CA ALA A 160 -1.64 10.17 6.68
C ALA A 160 -2.97 9.43 6.58
N ALA A 161 -2.95 8.09 6.53
CA ALA A 161 -4.16 7.28 6.49
C ALA A 161 -4.99 7.44 7.77
N ARG A 162 -4.34 7.59 8.93
CA ARG A 162 -5.03 7.86 10.21
C ARG A 162 -5.70 9.22 10.21
N ALA A 163 -4.99 10.27 9.78
CA ALA A 163 -5.55 11.61 9.65
C ALA A 163 -6.72 11.68 8.66
N ALA A 164 -6.70 10.83 7.61
CA ALA A 164 -7.79 10.69 6.64
C ALA A 164 -8.98 9.84 7.14
N GLY A 165 -8.97 9.39 8.41
CA GLY A 165 -10.09 8.71 9.04
C GLY A 165 -10.21 7.22 8.70
N ALA A 166 -9.11 6.55 8.30
CA ALA A 166 -9.12 5.10 8.11
C ALA A 166 -9.57 4.36 9.39
N ALA A 167 -10.48 3.40 9.25
CA ALA A 167 -11.03 2.66 10.38
C ALA A 167 -10.05 1.61 10.93
N ARG A 168 -9.24 1.03 10.03
CA ARG A 168 -8.14 0.12 10.39
C ARG A 168 -6.99 0.34 9.43
N ILE A 169 -5.77 0.34 9.96
CA ILE A 169 -4.54 0.60 9.21
C ILE A 169 -3.57 -0.56 9.42
N VAL A 170 -3.20 -1.20 8.32
CA VAL A 170 -2.29 -2.35 8.29
C VAL A 170 -1.06 -1.96 7.49
N ALA A 171 0.12 -2.13 8.06
CA ALA A 171 1.38 -2.08 7.33
C ALA A 171 1.73 -3.49 6.87
N ALA A 172 1.92 -3.71 5.57
CA ALA A 172 2.18 -5.03 5.03
C ALA A 172 3.39 -5.02 4.09
N VAL A 173 4.44 -5.77 4.42
CA VAL A 173 5.65 -5.87 3.60
C VAL A 173 6.19 -7.30 3.53
N PRO A 174 6.89 -7.66 2.42
CA PRO A 174 7.52 -8.97 2.33
C PRO A 174 8.73 -9.11 3.27
N VAL A 175 9.52 -8.06 3.42
CA VAL A 175 10.73 -8.09 4.24
C VAL A 175 10.93 -6.78 5.00
N GLY A 176 11.43 -6.86 6.23
CA GLY A 176 11.70 -5.68 7.03
C GLY A 176 12.78 -5.88 8.10
N SER A 177 13.46 -4.79 8.46
CA SER A 177 14.36 -4.77 9.61
C SER A 177 13.55 -4.77 10.90
N SER A 178 14.07 -5.36 11.98
CA SER A 178 13.40 -5.35 13.28
C SER A 178 13.12 -3.92 13.75
N GLU A 179 14.10 -3.03 13.67
CA GLU A 179 13.98 -1.63 14.09
C GLU A 179 12.93 -0.86 13.26
N GLY A 180 12.91 -1.07 11.94
CA GLY A 180 11.93 -0.43 11.06
C GLY A 180 10.52 -0.91 11.36
N LEU A 181 10.33 -2.22 11.58
CA LEU A 181 9.03 -2.80 11.91
C LEU A 181 8.53 -2.35 13.30
N ASP A 182 9.41 -2.22 14.29
CA ASP A 182 9.05 -1.72 15.62
C ASP A 182 8.47 -0.30 15.55
N LYS A 183 9.09 0.59 14.78
CA LYS A 183 8.57 1.95 14.54
C LYS A 183 7.21 1.96 13.86
N LEU A 184 6.91 0.98 13.00
CA LEU A 184 5.59 0.88 12.35
C LEU A 184 4.52 0.37 13.31
N ARG A 185 4.87 -0.50 14.27
CA ARG A 185 3.94 -1.01 15.29
C ARG A 185 3.44 0.08 16.23
N GLU A 186 4.16 1.20 16.34
CA GLU A 186 3.72 2.36 17.13
C GLU A 186 2.53 3.10 16.51
N VAL A 187 2.31 2.98 15.18
CA VAL A 187 1.31 3.79 14.45
C VAL A 187 0.28 2.96 13.66
N ALA A 188 0.61 1.74 13.26
CA ALA A 188 -0.30 0.81 12.61
C ALA A 188 -1.11 0.02 13.63
N ASP A 189 -2.35 -0.35 13.27
CA ASP A 189 -3.13 -1.30 14.08
C ASP A 189 -2.55 -2.72 13.97
N GLU A 190 -1.91 -3.03 12.84
CA GLU A 190 -1.25 -4.31 12.62
C GLU A 190 -0.07 -4.17 11.64
N VAL A 191 1.01 -4.91 11.90
CA VAL A 191 2.17 -4.99 11.01
C VAL A 191 2.36 -6.44 10.57
N VAL A 192 2.19 -6.67 9.26
CA VAL A 192 2.37 -7.98 8.61
C VAL A 192 3.68 -7.97 7.84
N CYS A 193 4.66 -8.72 8.33
CA CYS A 193 5.94 -8.94 7.66
C CYS A 193 6.14 -10.43 7.42
N LEU A 194 6.55 -10.85 6.21
CA LEU A 194 6.84 -12.26 5.95
C LEU A 194 8.21 -12.64 6.53
N ASN A 195 9.25 -11.88 6.19
CA ASN A 195 10.63 -12.17 6.59
C ASN A 195 11.20 -11.02 7.46
N THR A 196 11.60 -11.34 8.69
CA THR A 196 12.32 -10.42 9.58
C THR A 196 13.71 -11.00 9.91
N PRO A 197 14.68 -10.86 8.99
CA PRO A 197 16.01 -11.47 9.12
C PRO A 197 16.82 -10.81 10.23
N ALA A 198 17.56 -11.61 11.00
CA ALA A 198 18.43 -11.11 12.08
C ALA A 198 19.56 -10.20 11.56
N SER A 199 20.09 -10.49 10.37
CA SER A 199 21.08 -9.66 9.68
C SER A 199 20.40 -8.95 8.51
N PHE A 200 19.72 -7.85 8.81
CA PHE A 200 19.10 -7.01 7.80
C PHE A 200 20.15 -6.09 7.17
N GLY A 201 20.50 -6.33 5.90
CA GLY A 201 21.37 -5.44 5.12
C GLY A 201 20.57 -4.39 4.36
N ALA A 202 19.99 -4.79 3.23
CA ALA A 202 19.12 -3.96 2.41
C ALA A 202 17.94 -4.79 1.90
N VAL A 203 16.82 -4.12 1.58
CA VAL A 203 15.61 -4.78 1.04
C VAL A 203 15.96 -5.64 -0.18
N GLY A 204 16.75 -5.10 -1.11
CA GLY A 204 17.12 -5.81 -2.34
C GLY A 204 17.93 -7.09 -2.16
N ALA A 205 18.53 -7.34 -0.98
CA ALA A 205 19.24 -8.59 -0.71
C ALA A 205 18.30 -9.81 -0.57
N PHE A 206 16.99 -9.56 -0.44
CA PHE A 206 15.96 -10.59 -0.29
C PHE A 206 15.15 -10.80 -1.58
N TYR A 207 15.68 -10.31 -2.70
CA TYR A 207 15.14 -10.47 -4.04
C TYR A 207 16.23 -10.98 -4.99
N LEU A 208 15.93 -12.01 -5.80
CA LEU A 208 16.82 -12.46 -6.87
C LEU A 208 16.86 -11.44 -8.00
N ASP A 209 15.72 -10.87 -8.36
CA ASP A 209 15.59 -9.69 -9.23
C ASP A 209 15.00 -8.52 -8.43
N PHE A 210 15.84 -7.52 -8.16
CA PHE A 210 15.46 -6.25 -7.55
C PHE A 210 15.63 -5.05 -8.50
N SER A 211 15.55 -5.30 -9.81
CA SER A 211 15.61 -4.25 -10.83
C SER A 211 14.63 -3.11 -10.52
N GLN A 212 15.01 -1.88 -10.86
CA GLN A 212 14.22 -0.72 -10.49
C GLN A 212 12.88 -0.72 -11.25
N THR A 213 11.77 -0.78 -10.50
CA THR A 213 10.43 -0.61 -11.08
C THR A 213 10.32 0.76 -11.75
N SER A 214 9.97 0.75 -13.03
CA SER A 214 9.76 1.97 -13.81
C SER A 214 8.40 2.59 -13.50
N ASP A 215 8.26 3.90 -13.76
CA ASP A 215 6.94 4.55 -13.63
C ASP A 215 5.91 3.91 -14.58
N ASP A 216 6.33 3.50 -15.79
CA ASP A 216 5.45 2.96 -16.82
C ASP A 216 4.93 1.57 -16.42
N GLU A 217 5.79 0.74 -15.84
CA GLU A 217 5.41 -0.55 -15.25
C GLU A 217 4.41 -0.36 -14.11
N ALA A 218 4.69 0.55 -13.17
CA ALA A 218 3.78 0.85 -12.07
C ALA A 218 2.42 1.34 -12.57
N MET A 219 2.40 2.26 -13.55
CA MET A 219 1.16 2.74 -14.17
C MET A 219 0.40 1.63 -14.91
N ALA A 220 1.09 0.70 -15.58
CA ALA A 220 0.46 -0.42 -16.26
C ALA A 220 -0.29 -1.33 -15.26
N LEU A 221 0.32 -1.62 -14.11
CA LEU A 221 -0.30 -2.42 -13.04
C LEU A 221 -1.52 -1.70 -12.43
N LEU A 222 -1.43 -0.39 -12.19
CA LEU A 222 -2.55 0.40 -11.68
C LEU A 222 -3.74 0.47 -12.65
N ARG A 223 -3.49 0.41 -13.97
CA ARG A 223 -4.54 0.32 -15.00
C ARG A 223 -5.14 -1.09 -15.06
N ALA A 224 -4.32 -2.13 -14.98
CA ALA A 224 -4.78 -3.51 -14.98
C ALA A 224 -5.74 -3.80 -13.80
N ALA A 225 -5.37 -3.36 -12.59
CA ALA A 225 -6.21 -3.51 -11.41
C ALA A 225 -7.55 -2.76 -11.52
N ALA A 226 -7.54 -1.55 -12.10
CA ALA A 226 -8.75 -0.79 -12.32
C ALA A 226 -9.70 -1.50 -13.31
N CYS A 227 -9.17 -2.09 -14.38
CA CYS A 227 -9.99 -2.84 -15.35
C CYS A 227 -10.60 -4.11 -14.72
N ALA A 228 -9.84 -4.81 -13.87
CA ALA A 228 -10.33 -6.00 -13.16
C ALA A 228 -11.49 -5.69 -12.20
N SER A 229 -11.51 -4.50 -11.58
CA SER A 229 -12.62 -4.07 -10.71
C SER A 229 -13.91 -3.70 -11.45
N VAL A 230 -13.86 -3.48 -12.77
CA VAL A 230 -15.01 -3.06 -13.59
C VAL A 230 -15.73 -4.25 -14.24
N LEU A 231 -15.07 -5.40 -14.39
CA LEU A 231 -15.68 -6.58 -14.96
C LEU A 231 -16.51 -7.33 -13.91
N PRO A 232 -17.81 -7.60 -14.15
CA PRO A 232 -18.58 -8.47 -13.25
C PRO A 232 -17.98 -9.89 -13.25
N PRO A 233 -18.04 -10.61 -12.12
CA PRO A 233 -17.54 -11.98 -12.05
C PRO A 233 -18.27 -12.82 -13.11
N VAL A 234 -17.51 -13.42 -14.02
CA VAL A 234 -18.04 -14.36 -15.00
C VAL A 234 -18.67 -15.51 -14.23
N ALA A 235 -20.00 -15.57 -14.23
CA ALA A 235 -20.74 -16.66 -13.62
C ALA A 235 -20.32 -17.97 -14.30
N THR A 236 -19.53 -18.79 -13.60
CA THR A 236 -19.27 -20.17 -14.01
C THR A 236 -20.60 -20.91 -13.96
N ARG A 237 -21.20 -21.20 -15.12
CA ARG A 237 -22.38 -22.07 -15.21
C ARG A 237 -22.07 -23.40 -14.52
N PRO A 238 -22.94 -23.89 -13.61
CA PRO A 238 -22.75 -25.21 -13.05
C PRO A 238 -22.87 -26.24 -14.17
N ARG A 239 -21.83 -27.06 -14.35
CA ARG A 239 -21.91 -28.24 -15.19
C ARG A 239 -22.76 -29.27 -14.45
N GLY A 240 -23.90 -29.62 -15.06
CA GLY A 240 -24.56 -30.89 -14.81
C GLY A 240 -25.89 -30.78 -14.08
N GLU A 241 -26.98 -30.77 -14.87
CA GLU A 241 -28.17 -31.53 -14.50
C GLU A 241 -28.44 -32.56 -15.61
N PRO A 242 -28.98 -33.75 -15.26
CA PRO A 242 -28.99 -34.90 -16.15
C PRO A 242 -30.20 -34.90 -17.09
N ALA A 243 -30.03 -35.64 -18.19
CA ALA A 243 -31.01 -35.83 -19.23
C ALA A 243 -32.38 -36.37 -18.73
N PHE A 244 -33.42 -35.79 -19.31
CA PHE A 244 -34.82 -36.20 -19.39
C PHE A 244 -35.04 -37.73 -19.23
N ARG A 245 -35.77 -38.15 -18.20
CA ARG A 245 -36.36 -39.50 -18.13
C ARG A 245 -37.69 -39.51 -18.87
N ALA A 246 -37.76 -40.27 -19.97
CA ALA A 246 -39.02 -40.61 -20.62
C ALA A 246 -39.78 -41.64 -19.77
N GLY A 247 -41.01 -41.32 -19.39
CA GLY A 247 -41.99 -42.24 -18.81
C GLY A 247 -42.82 -42.95 -19.90
N PRO A 248 -43.49 -44.07 -19.57
CA PRO A 248 -43.84 -45.11 -20.53
C PRO A 248 -45.15 -44.85 -21.29
N LEU A 249 -45.24 -45.38 -22.51
CA LEU A 249 -46.45 -45.49 -23.32
C LEU A 249 -47.11 -46.87 -23.09
N ALA A 250 -48.37 -46.85 -22.68
CA ALA A 250 -49.36 -47.92 -22.84
C ALA A 250 -50.76 -47.32 -22.59
N PRO A 251 -51.86 -47.90 -23.12
CA PRO A 251 -51.99 -49.21 -23.77
C PRO A 251 -52.14 -49.20 -25.29
#